data_AF-A0A843GVL5-F1
#
_entry.id   AF-A0A843GVL5-F1
#
_cell.length_a   1.000
_cell.length_b   1.000
_cell.length_c   1.000
_cell.angle_alpha   90.00
_cell.angle_beta   90.00
_cell.angle_gamma   90.00
#
_symmetry.space_group_name_H-M   'P 1'
#
loop_
_entity.id
_entity.type
_entity.pdbx_description
1 polymer ?
#
loop_
_entity_poly.entity_id
_entity_poly.type
_entity_poly.pdbx_seq_one_letter_code
_entity_poly.pdbx_strand_id
1 'polypeptide(L)'
;MRYHTYTDNEHVVVVTSTYAGKTVRGVAKCSPNDKFDICIGETLAKARCDYKIEKLRTKRAYTECKRAMDELNRAEAHQKKMENYLIDSCQKLANAKVALHAMEDTWA
;
A
#
# COMPACT_ATOMS: atom_id res chain seq x y z
N MET A 1 -10.97 18.71 7.36
CA MET A 1 -9.80 18.59 8.25
C MET A 1 -9.94 19.55 9.41
N ARG A 2 -9.50 19.18 10.62
CA ARG A 2 -9.34 20.16 11.71
C ARG A 2 -7.92 20.71 11.64
N TYR A 3 -7.80 22.02 11.54
CA TYR A 3 -6.50 22.70 11.52
C TYR A 3 -6.25 23.39 12.83
N HIS A 4 -4.99 23.43 13.24
CA HIS A 4 -4.50 24.33 14.26
C HIS A 4 -3.43 25.22 13.64
N THR A 5 -3.67 26.52 13.67
CA THR A 5 -2.82 27.55 13.06
C THR A 5 -2.10 28.31 14.16
N TYR A 6 -0.81 28.54 13.99
CA TYR A 6 -0.02 29.42 14.85
C TYR A 6 1.09 30.09 14.04
N THR A 7 1.60 31.21 14.55
CA THR A 7 2.79 31.88 14.01
C THR A 7 4.01 31.44 14.80
N ASP A 8 5.07 31.06 14.10
CA ASP A 8 6.34 30.62 14.72
C ASP A 8 7.33 31.80 14.84
N ASN A 9 7.17 32.82 13.98
CA ASN A 9 7.94 34.07 13.91
C ASN A 9 7.15 35.14 13.12
N GLU A 10 7.62 36.40 13.09
CA GLU A 10 6.94 37.54 12.42
C GLU A 10 6.61 37.32 10.93
N HIS A 11 7.28 36.38 10.25
CA HIS A 11 7.08 36.07 8.84
C HIS A 11 6.77 34.60 8.54
N VAL A 12 6.36 33.82 9.54
CA VAL A 12 6.10 32.39 9.39
C VAL A 12 4.74 32.00 9.94
N VAL A 13 3.90 31.44 9.07
CA VAL A 13 2.61 30.83 9.43
C VAL A 13 2.72 29.32 9.36
N VAL A 14 2.36 28.65 10.44
CA VAL A 14 2.34 27.19 10.54
C VAL A 14 0.91 26.72 10.74
N VAL A 15 0.52 25.75 9.90
CA VAL A 15 -0.76 25.05 10.01
C VAL A 15 -0.47 23.60 10.27
N THR A 16 -1.16 23.04 11.26
CA THR A 16 -1.02 21.64 11.64
C THR A 16 -2.37 20.94 11.55
N SER A 17 -2.33 19.68 11.16
CA SER A 17 -3.49 18.78 11.09
C SER A 17 -3.05 17.37 11.46
N THR A 18 -3.99 16.45 11.57
CA THR A 18 -3.69 15.05 11.93
C THR A 18 -4.06 14.12 10.79
N TYR A 19 -3.15 13.23 10.43
CA TYR A 19 -3.41 12.14 9.50
C TYR A 19 -2.88 10.82 10.06
N ALA A 20 -3.74 9.80 10.11
CA ALA A 20 -3.41 8.47 10.65
C ALA A 20 -2.76 8.52 12.04
N GLY A 21 -3.28 9.38 12.94
CA GLY A 21 -2.76 9.58 14.30
C GLY A 21 -1.46 10.37 14.40
N LYS A 22 -0.90 10.85 13.28
CA LYS A 22 0.34 11.64 13.25
C LYS A 22 0.06 13.09 12.89
N THR A 23 0.75 14.01 13.57
CA THR A 23 0.69 15.43 13.24
C THR A 23 1.41 15.71 11.92
N VAL A 24 0.73 16.40 11.02
CA VAL A 24 1.25 16.88 9.74
C VAL A 24 1.25 18.40 9.76
N ARG A 25 2.37 18.99 9.35
CA ARG A 25 2.58 20.45 9.32
C ARG A 25 2.70 20.94 7.88
N GLY A 26 1.99 22.01 7.56
CA GLY A 26 2.23 22.90 6.44
C GLY A 26 2.80 24.22 6.95
N VAL A 27 3.86 24.72 6.32
CA VAL A 27 4.56 25.93 6.74
C VAL A 27 4.57 26.90 5.56
N ALA A 28 4.19 28.15 5.79
CA ALA A 28 4.37 29.25 4.86
C ALA A 28 5.35 30.26 5.48
N LYS A 29 6.44 30.55 4.76
CA LYS A 29 7.44 31.54 5.15
C LYS A 29 7.46 32.63 4.09
N CYS A 30 7.26 33.87 4.53
CA CYS A 30 7.39 35.05 3.69
C CYS A 30 8.86 35.52 3.69
N SER A 31 9.31 36.11 2.60
CA SER A 31 10.63 36.74 2.54
C SER A 31 10.64 37.99 3.44
N PRO A 32 11.74 38.31 4.14
CA PRO A 32 11.84 39.55 4.94
C PRO A 32 11.67 40.83 4.11
N ASN A 33 11.91 40.74 2.79
CA ASN A 33 11.80 41.88 1.86
C ASN A 33 10.40 42.03 1.27
N ASP A 34 9.50 41.07 1.51
CA ASP A 34 8.13 41.08 0.97
C ASP A 34 7.14 41.63 1.98
N LYS A 35 5.98 42.09 1.49
CA LYS A 35 4.87 42.48 2.37
C LYS A 35 4.23 41.22 2.97
N PHE A 36 4.42 41.03 4.26
CA PHE A 36 3.79 39.94 5.00
C PHE A 36 2.27 40.12 5.04
N ASP A 37 1.54 39.09 4.60
CA ASP A 37 0.09 39.00 4.69
C ASP A 37 -0.28 37.66 5.36
N ILE A 38 -0.91 37.75 6.53
CA ILE A 38 -1.25 36.59 7.35
C ILE A 38 -2.31 35.70 6.68
N CYS A 39 -3.28 36.30 5.98
CA CYS A 39 -4.36 35.56 5.31
C CYS A 39 -3.81 34.74 4.15
N ILE A 40 -2.91 35.34 3.37
CA ILE A 40 -2.20 34.64 2.29
C ILE A 40 -1.31 33.53 2.86
N GLY A 41 -0.55 33.83 3.93
CA GLY A 41 0.30 32.86 4.62
C GLY A 41 -0.48 31.65 5.15
N GLU A 42 -1.62 31.89 5.79
CA GLU A 42 -2.50 30.81 6.28
C GLU A 42 -3.03 29.94 5.15
N THR A 43 -3.49 30.57 4.06
CA THR A 43 -4.04 29.85 2.91
C THR A 43 -2.97 28.96 2.28
N LEU A 44 -1.75 29.48 2.12
CA LEU A 44 -0.62 28.72 1.61
C LEU A 44 -0.21 27.59 2.57
N ALA A 45 -0.19 27.83 3.87
CA ALA A 45 0.16 26.83 4.88
C ALA A 45 -0.89 25.70 4.93
N LYS A 46 -2.19 26.03 4.84
CA LYS A 46 -3.31 25.07 4.73
C LYS A 46 -3.14 24.20 3.48
N ALA A 47 -2.96 24.82 2.30
CA ALA A 47 -2.76 24.11 1.04
C ALA A 47 -1.54 23.16 1.08
N ARG A 48 -0.42 23.59 1.68
CA ARG A 48 0.77 22.75 1.87
C ARG A 48 0.51 21.58 2.82
N CYS A 49 -0.23 21.81 3.90
CA CYS A 49 -0.62 20.76 4.84
C CYS A 49 -1.50 19.71 4.14
N ASP A 50 -2.47 20.16 3.34
CA ASP A 50 -3.40 19.29 2.62
C ASP A 50 -2.70 18.47 1.56
N TYR A 51 -1.87 19.11 0.72
CA TYR A 51 -1.04 18.42 -0.25
C TYR A 51 -0.19 17.32 0.41
N LYS A 52 0.42 17.62 1.57
CA LYS A 52 1.22 16.63 2.31
C LYS A 52 0.37 15.47 2.80
N ILE A 53 -0.84 15.71 3.29
CA ILE A 53 -1.76 14.66 3.73
C ILE A 53 -2.21 13.80 2.55
N GLU A 54 -2.64 14.41 1.45
CA GLU A 54 -3.08 13.68 0.26
C GLU A 54 -1.93 12.88 -0.36
N LYS A 55 -0.72 13.42 -0.39
CA LYS A 55 0.49 12.67 -0.79
C LYS A 55 0.72 11.44 0.07
N LEU A 56 0.53 11.54 1.39
CA LEU A 56 0.66 10.40 2.30
C LEU A 56 -0.48 9.38 2.10
N ARG A 57 -1.70 9.83 1.83
CA ARG A 57 -2.85 8.98 1.49
C ARG A 57 -2.59 8.19 0.23
N THR A 58 -2.18 8.85 -0.85
CA THR A 58 -1.85 8.22 -2.12
C THR A 58 -0.70 7.22 -1.98
N LYS A 59 0.37 7.57 -1.24
CA LYS A 59 1.48 6.66 -0.98
C LYS A 59 1.01 5.40 -0.22
N ARG A 60 0.13 5.56 0.77
CA ARG A 60 -0.43 4.42 1.51
C ARG A 60 -1.27 3.55 0.59
N ALA A 61 -2.21 4.13 -0.15
CA ALA A 61 -3.05 3.40 -1.09
C ALA A 61 -2.22 2.60 -2.11
N TYR A 62 -1.21 3.23 -2.72
CA TYR A 62 -0.29 2.56 -3.64
C TYR A 62 0.42 1.35 -2.99
N THR A 63 0.92 1.53 -1.76
CA THR A 63 1.62 0.48 -1.03
C THR A 63 0.69 -0.70 -0.74
N GLU A 64 -0.55 -0.44 -0.33
CA GLU A 64 -1.55 -1.48 -0.07
C GLU A 64 -1.94 -2.22 -1.36
N CYS A 65 -2.16 -1.50 -2.46
CA CYS A 65 -2.44 -2.13 -3.76
C CYS A 65 -1.27 -3.03 -4.20
N LYS A 66 -0.03 -2.56 -4.03
CA LYS A 66 1.15 -3.37 -4.34
C LYS A 66 1.22 -4.64 -3.49
N ARG A 67 0.97 -4.53 -2.18
CA ARG A 67 0.95 -5.68 -1.27
C ARG A 67 -0.11 -6.71 -1.69
N ALA A 68 -1.33 -6.26 -2.00
CA ALA A 68 -2.40 -7.14 -2.46
C ALA A 68 -2.04 -7.85 -3.78
N MET A 69 -1.39 -7.14 -4.71
CA MET A 69 -0.89 -7.74 -5.95
C MET A 69 0.18 -8.80 -5.69
N ASP A 70 1.12 -8.53 -4.78
CA ASP A 70 2.15 -9.50 -4.39
C ASP A 70 1.55 -10.76 -3.75
N GLU A 71 0.49 -10.62 -2.95
CA GLU A 71 -0.26 -11.74 -2.37
C GLU A 71 -0.99 -12.56 -3.44
N LEU A 72 -1.66 -11.90 -4.39
CA LEU A 72 -2.31 -12.57 -5.52
C LEU A 72 -1.30 -13.39 -6.34
N ASN A 73 -0.17 -12.79 -6.70
CA ASN A 73 0.88 -13.47 -7.46
C ASN A 73 1.40 -14.72 -6.74
N ARG A 74 1.53 -14.68 -5.41
CA ARG A 74 1.93 -15.85 -4.60
C ARG A 74 0.86 -16.93 -4.62
N ALA A 75 -0.41 -16.55 -4.50
CA ALA A 75 -1.53 -17.49 -4.53
C ALA A 75 -1.62 -18.19 -5.89
N GLU A 76 -1.50 -17.45 -6.99
CA GLU A 76 -1.49 -18.00 -8.35
C GLU A 76 -0.30 -18.94 -8.59
N ALA A 77 0.89 -18.56 -8.12
CA ALA A 77 2.07 -19.43 -8.21
C ALA A 77 1.88 -20.74 -7.43
N HIS A 78 1.26 -20.67 -6.24
CA HIS A 78 0.94 -21.85 -5.45
C HIS A 78 -0.11 -22.73 -6.13
N GLN A 79 -1.18 -22.13 -6.66
CA GLN A 79 -2.21 -22.84 -7.42
C GLN A 79 -1.59 -23.63 -8.58
N LYS A 80 -0.77 -22.97 -9.40
CA LYS A 80 -0.09 -23.61 -10.53
C LYS A 80 0.79 -24.78 -10.10
N LYS A 81 1.49 -24.65 -8.96
CA LYS A 81 2.29 -25.75 -8.40
C LYS A 81 1.41 -26.94 -8.01
N MET A 82 0.26 -26.69 -7.40
CA MET A 82 -0.67 -27.74 -6.99
C MET A 82 -1.38 -28.39 -8.19
N GLU A 83 -1.68 -27.65 -9.24
CA GLU A 83 -2.20 -28.20 -10.50
C GLU A 83 -1.22 -29.19 -11.13
N ASN A 84 0.06 -28.81 -11.23
CA ASN A 84 1.10 -29.71 -11.73
C ASN A 84 1.26 -30.95 -10.86
N TYR A 85 1.23 -30.78 -9.54
CA TYR A 85 1.30 -31.90 -8.60
C TYR A 85 0.09 -32.83 -8.73
N LEU A 86 -1.11 -32.28 -8.90
CA LEU A 86 -2.33 -33.06 -9.12
C LEU A 86 -2.21 -33.90 -10.39
N ILE A 87 -1.77 -33.31 -11.50
CA ILE A 87 -1.57 -34.02 -12.77
C ILE A 87 -0.57 -35.19 -12.59
N ASP A 88 0.59 -34.93 -12.00
CA ASP A 88 1.61 -35.96 -11.73
C ASP A 88 1.06 -37.08 -10.83
N SER A 89 0.36 -36.71 -9.75
CA SER A 89 -0.21 -37.67 -8.81
C SER A 89 -1.29 -38.54 -9.45
N CYS A 90 -2.16 -37.97 -10.31
CA CYS A 90 -3.17 -38.70 -11.06
C CYS A 90 -2.53 -39.71 -12.01
N GLN A 91 -1.47 -39.29 -12.73
CA GLN A 91 -0.76 -40.19 -13.65
C GLN A 91 -0.09 -41.34 -12.90
N LYS A 92 0.59 -41.04 -11.78
CA LYS A 92 1.23 -42.06 -10.94
C LYS A 92 0.23 -43.04 -10.35
N LEU A 93 -0.92 -42.55 -9.89
CA LEU A 93 -1.99 -43.39 -9.38
C LEU A 93 -2.57 -44.31 -10.46
N ALA A 94 -2.81 -43.78 -11.67
CA ALA A 94 -3.29 -44.57 -12.79
C ALA A 94 -2.30 -45.70 -13.14
N ASN A 95 -1.01 -45.39 -13.24
CA ASN A 95 0.03 -46.37 -13.52
C ASN A 95 0.13 -47.45 -12.42
N ALA A 96 0.07 -47.03 -11.15
CA ALA A 96 0.11 -47.95 -10.02
C ALA A 96 -1.09 -48.90 -10.01
N LYS A 97 -2.28 -48.41 -10.35
CA LYS A 97 -3.49 -49.24 -10.48
C LYS A 97 -3.35 -50.29 -11.58
N VAL A 98 -2.83 -49.90 -12.75
CA VAL A 98 -2.59 -50.84 -13.86
C VAL A 98 -1.58 -51.91 -13.46
N ALA A 99 -0.48 -51.52 -12.80
CA ALA A 99 0.52 -52.45 -12.32
C ALA A 99 -0.03 -53.41 -11.26
N LEU A 100 -0.87 -52.93 -10.34
CA LEU A 100 -1.53 -53.76 -9.33
C LEU A 100 -2.42 -54.82 -9.99
N HIS A 101 -3.31 -54.41 -10.91
CA HIS A 101 -4.19 -55.35 -11.61
C HIS A 101 -3.42 -56.41 -12.40
N ALA A 102 -2.35 -56.01 -13.10
CA ALA A 102 -1.52 -56.98 -13.82
C ALA A 102 -0.87 -58.02 -12.88
N MET A 103 -0.46 -57.61 -11.68
CA MET A 103 0.10 -58.53 -10.68
C MET A 103 -0.97 -59.44 -10.08
N GLU A 104 -2.17 -58.92 -9.82
CA GLU A 104 -3.32 -59.71 -9.35
C GLU A 104 -3.70 -60.78 -10.38
N ASP A 105 -3.76 -60.44 -11.66
CA ASP A 105 -4.07 -61.36 -12.76
C ASP A 105 -2.98 -62.43 -12.97
N THR A 106 -1.73 -62.13 -12.65
CA THR A 106 -0.60 -63.07 -12.77
C THR A 106 -0.52 -64.04 -11.58
N TRP A 107 -1.03 -63.65 -10.42
CA TRP A 107 -1.05 -64.46 -9.20
C TRP A 107 -2.24 -65.42 -9.13
N ALA A 108 -3.34 -65.10 -9.81
CA ALA A 108 -4.53 -65.93 -9.93
C ALA A 108 -4.35 -67.11 -10.90
#